data_AF-A0AAV4CEA8-F1
#
_entry.id   AF-A0AAV4CEA8-F1
#
_cell.length_a   1.000
_cell.length_b   1.000
_cell.length_c   1.000
_cell.angle_alpha   90.00
_cell.angle_beta   90.00
_cell.angle_gamma   90.00
#
_symmetry.space_group_name_H-M   'P 1'
#
loop_
_entity.id
_entity.type
_entity.pdbx_description
1 polymer ?
#
loop_
_entity_poly.entity_id
_entity_poly.type
_entity_poly.pdbx_seq_one_letter_code
_entity_poly.pdbx_strand_id
1 'polypeptide(L)'
;MSDEDREIDIESDADDEDGSQTYSSEDKRAHHNALERKRRDHIKDSFHSLRDCVPQDDSKTSRAQILRQAAEYIIRMRDKTQQNDRHIDILKKQNDELQSQVRSLQKSQAGGKALHSSNYFDNDRDDDDDSESYEEETVVSSPPTKRKKIKTSS
;
A
#
# COMPACT_ATOMS: atom_id res chain seq x y z
N MET A 1 -26.57 34.76 -41.53
CA MET A 1 -27.34 35.24 -40.37
C MET A 1 -27.27 34.13 -39.34
N SER A 2 -27.00 34.53 -38.10
CA SER A 2 -26.60 33.70 -36.96
C SER A 2 -27.82 33.00 -36.36
N ASP A 3 -27.68 31.72 -36.00
CA ASP A 3 -28.61 31.00 -35.13
C ASP A 3 -27.79 29.88 -34.44
N GLU A 4 -26.92 30.27 -33.50
CA GLU A 4 -26.12 29.38 -32.66
C GLU A 4 -26.47 29.52 -31.16
N ASP A 5 -27.74 29.83 -30.85
CA ASP A 5 -28.26 29.80 -29.47
C ASP A 5 -29.04 28.50 -29.25
N ARG A 6 -28.33 27.36 -29.22
CA ARG A 6 -28.85 26.16 -28.55
C ARG A 6 -28.57 26.30 -27.06
N GLU A 7 -29.53 26.91 -26.35
CA GLU A 7 -29.60 26.82 -24.89
C GLU A 7 -29.62 25.34 -24.50
N ILE A 8 -28.56 24.90 -23.81
CA ILE A 8 -28.51 23.58 -23.20
C ILE A 8 -29.30 23.72 -21.90
N ASP A 9 -30.57 23.31 -21.93
CA ASP A 9 -31.34 23.05 -20.72
C ASP A 9 -30.70 21.86 -19.98
N ILE A 10 -29.78 22.17 -19.07
CA ILE A 10 -29.40 21.26 -17.99
C ILE A 10 -30.60 21.26 -17.05
N GLU A 11 -31.52 20.32 -17.28
CA GLU A 11 -32.48 19.96 -16.26
C GLU A 11 -31.69 19.43 -15.06
N SER A 12 -31.65 20.23 -14.00
CA SER A 12 -31.10 19.83 -12.72
C SER A 12 -32.06 18.81 -12.09
N ASP A 13 -31.85 17.54 -12.44
CA ASP A 13 -32.38 16.40 -11.71
C ASP A 13 -31.67 16.35 -10.35
N ALA A 14 -32.16 17.16 -9.42
CA ALA A 14 -31.80 17.12 -8.02
C ALA A 14 -33.08 17.30 -7.22
N ASP A 15 -33.59 16.17 -6.73
CA ASP A 15 -34.62 16.03 -5.72
C ASP A 15 -34.30 16.89 -4.46
N ASP A 16 -34.65 18.17 -4.49
CA ASP A 16 -34.77 19.03 -3.30
C ASP A 16 -36.19 19.62 -3.26
N GLU A 17 -37.17 18.74 -3.07
CA GLU A 17 -38.46 19.10 -2.47
C GLU A 17 -38.22 19.42 -0.98
N ASP A 18 -37.62 20.57 -0.67
CA ASP A 18 -37.70 21.16 0.67
C ASP A 18 -38.00 22.66 0.56
N GLY A 19 -39.15 23.00 1.13
CA GLY A 19 -39.70 24.33 1.41
C GLY A 19 -39.06 25.53 0.70
N SER A 20 -39.86 26.19 -0.14
CA SER A 20 -39.64 27.56 -0.64
C SER A 20 -39.42 28.57 0.51
N GLN A 21 -38.24 28.51 1.14
CA GLN A 21 -37.67 29.60 1.92
C GLN A 21 -36.94 30.47 0.90
N THR A 22 -37.51 31.64 0.65
CA THR A 22 -36.90 32.71 -0.13
C THR A 22 -35.70 33.26 0.64
N TYR A 23 -34.61 32.49 0.68
CA TYR A 23 -33.33 32.94 1.22
C TYR A 23 -32.90 34.21 0.49
N SER A 24 -32.55 35.25 1.24
CA SER A 24 -31.98 36.47 0.66
C SER A 24 -30.73 36.12 -0.14
N SER A 25 -30.36 36.96 -1.11
CA SER A 25 -29.06 36.89 -1.77
C SER A 25 -27.91 36.88 -0.75
N GLU A 26 -28.07 37.59 0.37
CA GLU A 26 -27.12 37.54 1.49
C GLU A 26 -27.04 36.15 2.15
N ASP A 27 -28.18 35.47 2.34
CA ASP A 27 -28.23 34.15 2.98
C ASP A 27 -27.57 33.08 2.12
N LYS A 28 -27.82 33.12 0.80
CA LYS A 28 -27.14 32.23 -0.16
C LYS A 28 -25.62 32.44 -0.14
N ARG A 29 -25.17 33.70 -0.07
CA ARG A 29 -23.75 34.04 0.03
C ARG A 29 -23.14 33.59 1.37
N ALA A 30 -23.87 33.74 2.47
CA ALA A 30 -23.43 33.29 3.79
C ALA A 30 -23.28 31.77 3.84
N HIS A 31 -24.27 31.03 3.30
CA HIS A 31 -24.23 29.57 3.21
C HIS A 31 -23.05 29.08 2.37
N HIS A 32 -22.84 29.67 1.19
CA HIS A 32 -21.69 29.35 0.34
C HIS A 32 -20.34 29.58 1.07
N ASN A 33 -20.21 30.71 1.79
CA ASN A 33 -19.02 31.01 2.58
C ASN A 33 -18.79 30.01 3.73
N ALA A 34 -19.87 29.52 4.34
CA ALA A 34 -19.80 28.51 5.39
C ALA A 34 -19.33 27.16 4.83
N LEU A 35 -19.88 26.72 3.70
CA LEU A 35 -19.46 25.50 3.02
C LEU A 35 -18.00 25.56 2.60
N GLU A 36 -17.55 26.66 2.00
CA GLU A 36 -16.16 26.80 1.59
C GLU A 36 -15.21 26.83 2.78
N ARG A 37 -15.61 27.39 3.93
CA ARG A 37 -14.81 27.31 5.16
C ARG A 37 -14.64 25.86 5.62
N LYS A 38 -15.73 25.08 5.65
CA LYS A 38 -15.69 23.64 5.98
C LYS A 38 -14.76 22.89 5.02
N ARG A 39 -14.86 23.16 3.71
CA ARG A 39 -13.97 22.56 2.69
C ARG A 39 -12.49 22.89 2.95
N ARG A 40 -12.17 24.15 3.27
CA ARG A 40 -10.80 24.58 3.58
C ARG A 40 -10.26 23.93 4.85
N ASP A 41 -11.09 23.72 5.87
CA ASP A 41 -10.67 23.05 7.10
C ASP A 41 -10.36 21.57 6.84
N HIS A 42 -11.19 20.88 6.03
CA HIS A 42 -10.90 19.50 5.62
C HIS A 42 -9.57 19.40 4.84
N ILE A 43 -9.32 20.32 3.91
CA ILE A 43 -8.05 20.36 3.17
C ILE A 43 -6.87 20.61 4.11
N LYS A 44 -7.04 21.52 5.07
CA LYS A 44 -6.02 21.82 6.07
C LYS A 44 -5.68 20.56 6.88
N ASP A 45 -6.67 19.79 7.31
CA ASP A 45 -6.46 18.53 8.05
C ASP A 45 -5.79 17.46 7.19
N SER A 46 -6.14 17.36 5.90
CA SER A 46 -5.44 16.51 4.94
C SER A 46 -3.97 16.88 4.79
N PHE A 47 -3.63 18.18 4.78
CA PHE A 47 -2.24 18.64 4.73
C PHE A 47 -1.47 18.27 6.01
N HIS A 48 -2.09 18.36 7.19
CA HIS A 48 -1.46 17.90 8.43
C HIS A 48 -1.22 16.38 8.40
N SER A 49 -2.21 15.61 7.95
CA SER A 49 -2.08 14.15 7.85
C SER A 49 -1.00 13.74 6.85
N LEU A 50 -0.91 14.42 5.69
CA LEU A 50 0.13 14.18 4.70
C LEU A 50 1.52 14.49 5.26
N ARG A 51 1.64 15.59 5.99
CA ARG A 51 2.88 16.01 6.63
C ARG A 51 3.41 14.96 7.62
N ASP A 52 2.53 14.38 8.43
CA ASP A 52 2.91 13.37 9.43
C ASP A 52 3.38 12.05 8.79
N CYS A 53 2.99 11.78 7.55
CA CYS A 53 3.38 10.58 6.80
C CYS A 53 4.72 10.71 6.04
N VAL A 54 5.26 11.91 5.94
CA VAL A 54 6.49 12.20 5.17
C VAL A 54 7.57 12.66 6.15
N PRO A 55 8.83 12.21 6.04
CA PRO A 55 9.91 12.72 6.87
C PRO A 55 9.98 14.25 6.82
N GLN A 56 10.05 14.89 7.99
CA GLN A 56 10.07 16.35 8.13
C GLN A 56 11.41 16.78 8.72
N ASP A 57 12.06 17.74 8.08
CA ASP A 57 13.28 18.36 8.61
C ASP A 57 12.96 19.46 9.64
N ASP A 58 11.76 20.03 9.59
CA ASP A 58 11.36 21.17 10.42
C ASP A 58 9.90 21.12 10.93
N SER A 59 9.66 21.81 12.04
CA SER A 59 8.32 21.90 12.65
C SER A 59 7.39 22.90 11.94
N LYS A 60 7.89 23.67 10.96
CA LYS A 60 7.14 24.73 10.24
C LYS A 60 7.26 24.63 8.72
N THR A 61 6.86 23.49 8.17
CA THR A 61 6.89 23.21 6.73
C THR A 61 5.69 23.85 6.02
N SER A 62 5.92 24.61 4.95
CA SER A 62 4.84 25.23 4.16
C SER A 62 4.06 24.19 3.33
N ARG A 63 2.83 24.52 2.89
CA ARG A 63 2.01 23.63 2.03
C ARG A 63 2.75 23.21 0.76
N ALA A 64 3.44 24.15 0.11
CA ALA A 64 4.20 23.85 -1.10
C ALA A 64 5.39 22.90 -0.83
N GLN A 65 6.04 23.05 0.32
CA GLN A 65 7.10 22.12 0.74
C GLN A 65 6.54 20.73 1.06
N ILE A 66 5.39 20.63 1.74
CA ILE A 66 4.74 19.33 2.02
C ILE A 66 4.49 18.57 0.71
N LEU A 67 3.97 19.25 -0.33
CA LEU A 67 3.74 18.62 -1.63
C LEU A 67 5.05 18.16 -2.31
N ARG A 68 6.09 18.99 -2.29
CA ARG A 68 7.40 18.63 -2.88
C ARG A 68 8.04 17.46 -2.15
N GLN A 69 8.12 17.52 -0.82
CA GLN A 69 8.69 16.45 0.00
C GLN A 69 7.90 15.15 -0.15
N ALA A 70 6.56 15.20 -0.24
CA ALA A 70 5.75 14.03 -0.49
C ALA A 70 6.07 13.39 -1.85
N ALA A 71 6.17 14.19 -2.92
CA ALA A 71 6.53 13.70 -4.25
C ALA A 71 7.94 13.06 -4.25
N GLU A 72 8.92 13.75 -3.68
CA GLU A 72 10.29 13.24 -3.53
C GLU A 72 10.33 11.96 -2.69
N TYR A 73 9.52 11.89 -1.63
CA TYR A 73 9.46 10.72 -0.77
C TYR A 73 8.86 9.51 -1.47
N ILE A 74 7.80 9.70 -2.25
CA ILE A 74 7.22 8.63 -3.07
C ILE A 74 8.27 8.08 -4.06
N ILE A 75 8.99 8.95 -4.76
CA ILE A 75 10.02 8.53 -5.72
C ILE A 75 11.13 7.75 -5.00
N ARG A 76 11.68 8.30 -3.93
CA ARG A 76 12.75 7.66 -3.15
C ARG A 76 12.32 6.30 -2.59
N MET A 77 11.09 6.19 -2.10
CA MET A 77 10.58 4.92 -1.57
C MET A 77 10.41 3.88 -2.66
N ARG A 78 9.99 4.26 -3.87
CA ARG A 78 9.95 3.34 -5.03
C ARG A 78 11.33 2.83 -5.39
N ASP A 79 12.31 3.72 -5.50
CA ASP A 79 13.69 3.34 -5.82
C ASP A 79 14.30 2.43 -4.73
N LYS A 80 14.01 2.73 -3.46
CA LYS A 80 14.44 1.92 -2.32
C LYS A 80 13.82 0.53 -2.33
N THR A 81 12.53 0.40 -2.63
CA THR A 81 11.88 -0.91 -2.78
C THR A 81 12.52 -1.70 -3.91
N GLN A 82 12.73 -1.11 -5.09
CA GLN A 82 13.39 -1.79 -6.21
C GLN A 82 14.84 -2.21 -5.88
N GLN A 83 15.57 -1.41 -5.10
CA GLN A 83 16.90 -1.80 -4.63
C GLN A 83 16.83 -2.97 -3.66
N ASN A 84 15.89 -2.94 -2.72
CA ASN A 84 15.69 -4.04 -1.77
C ASN A 84 15.31 -5.34 -2.48
N ASP A 85 14.44 -5.29 -3.49
CA ASP A 85 14.04 -6.45 -4.28
C ASP A 85 15.27 -7.07 -4.98
N ARG A 86 16.12 -6.23 -5.61
CA ARG A 86 17.39 -6.70 -6.19
C ARG A 86 18.31 -7.33 -5.15
N HIS A 87 18.40 -6.76 -3.95
CA HIS A 87 19.21 -7.34 -2.88
C HIS A 87 18.65 -8.69 -2.42
N ILE A 88 17.32 -8.81 -2.32
CA ILE A 88 16.64 -10.07 -2.00
C ILE A 88 16.98 -11.13 -3.04
N ASP A 89 16.91 -10.80 -4.33
CA ASP A 89 17.22 -11.74 -5.42
C ASP A 89 18.66 -12.22 -5.39
N ILE A 90 19.61 -11.31 -5.16
CA ILE A 90 21.03 -11.65 -5.01
C ILE A 90 21.23 -12.60 -3.83
N LEU A 91 20.63 -12.29 -2.67
CA LEU A 91 20.75 -13.12 -1.46
C LEU A 91 20.10 -14.49 -1.63
N LYS A 92 18.96 -14.58 -2.34
CA LYS A 92 18.33 -15.85 -2.69
C LYS A 92 19.26 -16.72 -3.53
N LYS A 93 19.83 -16.15 -4.61
CA LYS A 93 20.78 -16.88 -5.46
C LYS A 93 22.01 -17.36 -4.68
N GLN A 94 22.56 -16.51 -3.81
CA GLN A 94 23.69 -16.88 -2.94
C GLN A 94 23.33 -18.02 -1.99
N ASN A 95 22.12 -17.99 -1.40
CA ASN A 95 21.64 -19.08 -0.56
C ASN A 95 21.48 -20.38 -1.35
N ASP A 96 20.93 -20.34 -2.56
CA ASP A 96 20.76 -21.53 -3.40
C ASP A 96 22.11 -22.16 -3.76
N GLU A 97 23.10 -21.32 -4.10
CA GLU A 97 24.47 -21.76 -4.37
C GLU A 97 25.10 -22.43 -3.13
N LEU A 98 24.97 -21.81 -1.96
CA LEU A 98 25.48 -22.38 -0.71
C LEU A 98 24.76 -23.68 -0.33
N GLN A 99 23.44 -23.74 -0.48
CA GLN A 99 22.66 -24.96 -0.23
C GLN A 99 23.06 -26.08 -1.17
N SER A 100 23.33 -25.78 -2.45
CA SER A 100 23.85 -26.75 -3.41
C SER A 100 25.23 -27.28 -2.99
N GLN A 101 26.13 -26.40 -2.55
CA GLN A 101 27.45 -26.79 -2.04
C GLN A 101 27.34 -27.68 -0.80
N VAL A 102 26.49 -27.33 0.16
CA VAL A 102 26.24 -28.12 1.38
C VAL A 102 25.72 -29.51 1.01
N ARG A 103 24.73 -29.62 0.11
CA ARG A 103 24.20 -30.92 -0.36
C ARG A 103 25.29 -31.79 -1.01
N SER A 104 26.13 -31.20 -1.84
CA SER A 104 27.24 -31.90 -2.50
C SER A 104 28.26 -32.44 -1.48
N LEU A 105 28.63 -31.62 -0.49
CA LEU A 105 29.54 -32.03 0.59
C LEU A 105 28.93 -33.10 1.49
N GLN A 106 27.65 -32.99 1.83
CA GLN A 106 26.95 -34.03 2.61
C GLN A 106 26.93 -35.37 1.86
N LYS A 107 26.71 -35.36 0.54
CA LYS A 107 26.73 -36.58 -0.29
C LYS A 107 28.13 -37.22 -0.32
N SER A 108 29.19 -36.43 -0.47
CA SER A 108 30.56 -36.96 -0.46
C SER A 108 31.00 -37.45 0.93
N GLN A 109 30.53 -36.82 2.00
CA GLN A 109 30.81 -37.23 3.38
C GLN A 109 30.03 -38.49 3.80
N ALA A 110 28.79 -38.66 3.32
CA ALA A 110 28.00 -39.88 3.52
C ALA A 110 28.65 -41.10 2.84
N GLY A 111 29.28 -40.90 1.67
CA GLY A 111 30.06 -41.94 0.97
C GLY A 111 31.26 -42.48 1.76
N GLY A 112 31.81 -41.70 2.71
CA GLY A 112 32.91 -42.14 3.57
C GLY A 112 32.48 -42.90 4.84
N LYS A 113 31.21 -42.82 5.25
CA LYS A 113 30.67 -43.51 6.45
C LYS A 113 29.88 -44.78 6.13
N ALA A 114 29.46 -44.97 4.88
CA ALA A 114 28.74 -46.18 4.45
C ALA A 114 29.58 -47.46 4.41
N LEU A 115 30.91 -47.39 4.63
CA LEU A 115 31.79 -48.56 4.57
C LEU A 115 31.89 -49.37 5.88
N HIS A 116 31.08 -49.05 6.91
CA HIS A 116 31.12 -49.77 8.20
C HIS A 116 29.84 -50.51 8.59
N SER A 117 28.92 -50.75 7.65
CA SER A 117 27.82 -51.71 7.88
C SER A 117 27.63 -52.57 6.65
N SER A 118 28.47 -53.60 6.54
CA SER A 118 28.30 -54.67 5.57
C SER A 118 26.98 -55.40 5.83
N ASN A 119 26.26 -55.63 4.73
CA ASN A 119 25.15 -56.56 4.53
C ASN A 119 23.91 -56.30 5.37
N TYR A 120 22.80 -56.00 4.71
CA TYR A 120 21.63 -56.88 4.58
C TYR A 120 20.43 -56.04 4.10
N PHE A 121 19.69 -56.58 3.12
CA PHE A 121 18.37 -56.17 2.64
C PHE A 121 18.28 -55.01 1.63
N ASP A 122 18.44 -55.40 0.37
CA ASP A 122 17.37 -55.33 -0.64
C ASP A 122 15.99 -54.89 -0.09
N ASN A 123 15.48 -53.77 -0.58
CA ASN A 123 14.07 -53.52 -0.82
C ASN A 123 13.96 -52.25 -1.68
N ASP A 124 13.49 -52.44 -2.91
CA ASP A 124 12.87 -51.41 -3.73
C ASP A 124 11.86 -50.60 -2.88
N ARG A 125 12.05 -49.29 -2.84
CA ARG A 125 11.01 -48.34 -2.43
C ARG A 125 10.95 -47.26 -3.48
N ASP A 126 9.93 -47.39 -4.32
CA ASP A 126 9.33 -46.27 -5.05
C ASP A 126 8.94 -45.20 -4.03
N ASP A 127 9.73 -44.13 -3.94
CA ASP A 127 9.34 -42.89 -3.29
C ASP A 127 8.76 -41.99 -4.39
N ASP A 128 7.43 -42.02 -4.51
CA ASP A 128 6.62 -41.03 -5.22
C ASP A 128 6.87 -39.65 -4.60
N ASP A 129 7.69 -38.82 -5.25
CA ASP A 129 7.90 -37.41 -4.93
C ASP A 129 6.75 -36.59 -5.52
N ASP A 130 5.64 -36.52 -4.79
CA ASP A 130 4.51 -35.63 -5.04
C ASP A 130 4.91 -34.18 -4.69
N SER A 131 5.48 -33.48 -5.67
CA SER A 131 5.85 -32.08 -5.56
C SER A 131 4.63 -31.16 -5.77
N GLU A 132 3.86 -30.93 -4.72
CA GLU A 132 2.83 -29.86 -4.69
C GLU A 132 3.49 -28.46 -4.75
N SER A 133 3.23 -27.75 -5.85
CA SER A 133 3.61 -26.35 -6.06
C SER A 133 2.69 -25.44 -5.27
N TYR A 134 3.17 -24.91 -4.14
CA TYR A 134 2.48 -23.87 -3.37
C TYR A 134 2.62 -22.51 -4.07
N GLU A 135 1.53 -22.06 -4.69
CA GLU A 135 1.40 -20.68 -5.15
C GLU A 135 1.01 -19.80 -3.94
N GLU A 136 1.95 -19.00 -3.44
CA GLU A 136 1.67 -18.02 -2.39
C GLU A 136 0.98 -16.79 -2.99
N GLU A 137 -0.36 -16.80 -2.95
CA GLU A 137 -1.22 -15.64 -3.21
C GLU A 137 -0.80 -14.47 -2.30
N THR A 138 -0.19 -13.44 -2.89
CA THR A 138 0.18 -12.20 -2.17
C THR A 138 -1.07 -11.41 -1.81
N VAL A 139 -1.65 -11.67 -0.64
CA VAL A 139 -2.75 -10.87 -0.11
C VAL A 139 -2.20 -9.50 0.31
N VAL A 140 -2.45 -8.48 -0.52
CA VAL A 140 -2.20 -7.07 -0.16
C VAL A 140 -3.10 -6.70 1.02
N SER A 141 -2.59 -6.84 2.25
CA SER A 141 -3.25 -6.32 3.45
C SER A 141 -3.19 -4.80 3.45
N SER A 142 -4.37 -4.17 3.37
CA SER A 142 -4.54 -2.74 3.66
C SER A 142 -4.00 -2.38 5.07
N PRO A 143 -3.51 -1.15 5.28
CA PRO A 143 -2.90 -0.75 6.56
C PRO A 143 -3.95 -0.65 7.69
N PRO A 144 -3.54 -0.84 8.96
CA PRO A 144 -4.47 -0.88 10.08
C PRO A 144 -5.06 0.51 10.39
N THR A 145 -6.39 0.62 10.39
CA THR A 145 -7.09 1.79 10.91
C THR A 145 -7.20 1.70 12.44
N LYS A 146 -6.69 2.69 13.16
CA LYS A 146 -6.81 2.75 14.63
C LYS A 146 -8.25 3.12 15.03
N ARG A 147 -8.89 2.21 15.78
CA ARG A 147 -10.25 2.30 16.32
C ARG A 147 -10.39 3.42 17.37
N LYS A 148 -11.54 4.12 17.36
CA LYS A 148 -11.98 5.04 18.43
C LYS A 148 -12.12 4.29 19.76
N LYS A 149 -11.50 4.81 20.83
CA LYS A 149 -11.75 4.36 22.20
C LYS A 149 -13.05 4.97 22.71
N ILE A 150 -14.06 4.14 22.94
CA ILE A 150 -15.23 4.51 23.75
C ILE A 150 -14.82 4.50 25.23
N LYS A 151 -15.17 5.57 25.94
CA LYS A 151 -14.90 5.76 27.37
C LYS A 151 -16.16 5.30 28.12
N THR A 152 -16.07 4.21 28.87
CA THR A 152 -17.12 3.78 29.80
C THR A 152 -16.92 4.52 31.12
N SER A 153 -17.95 5.26 31.51
CA SER A 153 -18.06 5.96 32.78
C SER A 153 -18.20 4.98 33.95
N SER A 154 -17.54 5.26 35.05
CA SER A 154 -17.92 4.78 36.39
C SER A 154 -17.99 5.99 37.31
#